data_AF-A0A951L7U0-F1
#
_entry.id   AF-A0A951L7U0-F1
#
_cell.length_a   1.000
_cell.length_b   1.000
_cell.length_c   1.000
_cell.angle_alpha   90.00
_cell.angle_beta   90.00
_cell.angle_gamma   90.00
#
_symmetry.space_group_name_H-M   'P 1'
#
loop_
_entity.id
_entity.type
_entity.pdbx_description
1 polymer ?
#
loop_
_entity_poly.entity_id
_entity_poly.type
_entity_poly.pdbx_seq_one_letter_code
_entity_poly.pdbx_strand_id
1 'polypeptide(L)'
;MNWCRVSASTAPQRKGLSPPQFPDVAALSGAPQTLVKRSVRIAGHSTSVSLEAIFWDALGEIAERRAISVATLLTAIDARRTGNLSSAVRVFVLQTSLCGEISGGTRPEGDADDQCRDQFQPGS
;
A
#
# COMPACT_ATOMS: atom_id res chain seq x y z
N MET A 1 -41.47 17.93 -47.72
CA MET A 1 -40.89 16.73 -48.38
C MET A 1 -40.43 15.78 -47.28
N ASN A 2 -41.15 14.67 -47.11
CA ASN A 2 -41.00 13.74 -46.00
C ASN A 2 -39.70 12.94 -46.10
N TRP A 3 -38.93 12.93 -45.02
CA TRP A 3 -37.81 12.00 -44.86
C TRP A 3 -38.36 10.62 -44.48
N CYS A 4 -38.02 9.63 -45.31
CA CYS A 4 -38.42 8.24 -45.14
C CYS A 4 -37.92 7.66 -43.81
N ARG A 5 -38.85 7.07 -43.06
CA ARG A 5 -38.60 6.12 -41.98
C ARG A 5 -37.94 4.88 -42.57
N VAL A 6 -36.63 4.74 -42.43
CA VAL A 6 -35.93 3.48 -42.71
C VAL A 6 -36.17 2.54 -41.53
N SER A 7 -36.83 1.42 -41.85
CA SER A 7 -37.10 0.30 -40.97
C SER A 7 -35.84 -0.22 -40.28
N ALA A 8 -36.01 -0.66 -39.03
CA ALA A 8 -35.04 -1.40 -38.25
C ALA A 8 -34.48 -2.58 -39.07
N SER A 9 -33.20 -2.48 -39.44
CA SER A 9 -32.43 -3.61 -39.95
C SER A 9 -31.63 -4.20 -38.78
N THR A 10 -31.96 -5.44 -38.46
CA THR A 10 -31.38 -6.30 -37.43
C THR A 10 -29.86 -6.17 -37.36
N ALA A 11 -29.36 -5.49 -36.33
CA ALA A 11 -27.96 -5.60 -35.93
C ALA A 11 -27.68 -7.06 -35.52
N PRO A 12 -26.58 -7.69 -35.97
CA PRO A 12 -26.21 -9.01 -35.48
C PRO A 12 -25.98 -8.92 -33.98
N GLN A 13 -26.72 -9.73 -33.23
CA GLN A 13 -26.59 -9.92 -31.79
C GLN A 13 -25.11 -10.18 -31.47
N ARG A 14 -24.38 -9.13 -31.03
CA ARG A 14 -23.09 -9.30 -30.38
C ARG A 14 -23.42 -10.02 -29.09
N LYS A 15 -23.22 -11.34 -29.06
CA LYS A 15 -23.27 -12.17 -27.85
C LYS A 15 -22.68 -11.34 -26.72
N GLY A 16 -23.53 -11.02 -25.73
CA GLY A 16 -23.16 -10.17 -24.61
C GLY A 16 -21.93 -10.76 -23.93
N LEU A 17 -20.77 -10.14 -24.15
CA LEU A 17 -19.71 -10.20 -23.17
C LEU A 17 -20.27 -9.41 -21.99
N SER A 18 -20.57 -10.11 -20.90
CA SER A 18 -20.78 -9.48 -19.60
C SER A 18 -19.72 -8.40 -19.41
N PRO A 19 -20.08 -7.20 -18.94
CA PRO A 19 -19.09 -6.19 -18.59
C PRO A 19 -18.00 -6.86 -17.74
N PRO A 20 -16.70 -6.55 -17.95
CA PRO A 20 -15.67 -7.06 -17.05
C PRO A 20 -16.11 -6.75 -15.62
N GLN A 21 -16.28 -7.81 -14.82
CA GLN A 21 -16.55 -7.69 -13.40
C GLN A 21 -15.27 -7.14 -12.79
N PHE A 22 -15.09 -5.83 -12.85
CA PHE A 22 -14.13 -5.18 -11.97
C PHE A 22 -14.58 -5.54 -10.55
N PRO A 23 -13.65 -5.94 -9.66
CA PRO A 23 -14.00 -6.11 -8.25
C PRO A 23 -14.73 -4.84 -7.81
N ASP A 24 -15.82 -5.00 -7.06
CA ASP A 24 -16.64 -3.88 -6.60
C ASP A 24 -15.73 -2.85 -5.91
N VAL A 25 -15.42 -1.76 -6.60
CA VAL A 25 -14.52 -0.71 -6.08
C VAL A 25 -15.13 -0.04 -4.85
N ALA A 26 -16.43 -0.26 -4.57
CA ALA A 26 -17.04 0.16 -3.31
C ALA A 26 -16.42 -0.57 -2.09
N ALA A 27 -15.89 -1.79 -2.26
CA ALA A 27 -15.14 -2.48 -1.21
C ALA A 27 -13.79 -1.80 -0.89
N LEU A 28 -13.24 -0.98 -1.80
CA LEU A 28 -12.02 -0.21 -1.57
C LEU A 28 -12.27 1.03 -0.68
N SER A 29 -13.53 1.50 -0.57
CA SER A 29 -13.90 2.69 0.22
C SER A 29 -13.77 2.49 1.74
N GLY A 30 -13.61 1.26 2.23
CA GLY A 30 -13.49 0.96 3.66
C GLY A 30 -12.06 0.96 4.21
N ALA A 31 -11.04 0.88 3.36
CA ALA A 31 -9.65 0.80 3.80
C ALA A 31 -9.09 2.22 4.01
N PRO A 32 -8.63 2.57 5.23
CA PRO A 32 -8.09 3.90 5.49
C PRO A 32 -6.82 4.16 4.64
N GLN A 33 -6.95 5.03 3.64
CA GLN A 33 -5.84 5.49 2.78
C GLN A 33 -5.02 6.61 3.44
N THR A 34 -5.06 6.70 4.77
CA THR A 34 -4.48 7.81 5.52
C THR A 34 -2.96 7.77 5.41
N LEU A 35 -2.37 8.87 4.91
CA LEU A 35 -0.92 9.05 4.87
C LEU A 35 -0.39 9.28 6.30
N VAL A 36 0.44 8.37 6.79
CA VAL A 36 1.07 8.43 8.10
C VAL A 36 2.54 8.76 7.95
N LYS A 37 3.00 9.80 8.65
CA LYS A 37 4.40 10.20 8.70
C LYS A 37 5.05 9.62 9.97
N ARG A 38 6.11 8.83 9.81
CA ARG A 38 6.91 8.29 10.93
C ARG A 38 8.38 8.68 10.77
N SER A 39 9.03 8.98 11.87
CA SER A 39 10.48 9.17 11.92
C SER A 39 11.12 7.82 12.25
N VAL A 40 11.96 7.30 11.36
CA VAL A 40 12.61 6.00 11.54
C VAL A 40 14.12 6.18 11.44
N ARG A 41 14.87 5.56 12.35
CA ARG A 41 16.33 5.53 12.27
C ARG A 41 16.76 4.46 11.25
N ILE A 42 17.30 4.90 10.13
CA ILE A 42 17.77 4.06 9.02
C ILE A 42 19.26 4.34 8.83
N ALA A 43 20.09 3.29 8.81
CA ALA A 43 21.54 3.41 8.62
C ALA A 43 22.23 4.47 9.52
N GLY A 44 21.79 4.57 10.78
CA GLY A 44 22.33 5.52 11.76
C GLY A 44 21.80 6.96 11.65
N HIS A 45 20.95 7.27 10.67
CA HIS A 45 20.38 8.61 10.47
C HIS A 45 18.85 8.58 10.66
N SER A 46 18.29 9.64 11.22
CA SER A 46 16.83 9.78 11.37
C SER A 46 16.22 10.22 10.04
N THR A 47 15.44 9.35 9.42
CA THR A 47 14.76 9.60 8.14
C THR A 47 13.27 9.68 8.38
N SER A 48 12.64 10.77 7.95
CA SER A 48 11.19 10.92 8.04
C SER A 48 10.53 10.35 6.78
N VAL A 49 9.65 9.37 6.96
CA VAL A 49 8.96 8.66 5.88
C VAL A 49 7.46 8.87 6.00
N SER A 50 6.83 9.32 4.92
CA SER A 50 5.38 9.44 4.80
C SER A 50 4.84 8.32 3.91
N LEU A 51 3.95 7.49 4.44
CA LEU A 51 3.42 6.29 3.77
C LEU A 51 2.00 5.98 4.27
N GLU A 52 1.17 5.39 3.42
CA GLU A 52 -0.21 5.02 3.75
C GLU A 52 -0.26 3.97 4.88
N ALA A 53 -1.25 4.07 5.77
CA ALA A 53 -1.41 3.20 6.94
C ALA A 53 -1.33 1.71 6.58
N ILE A 54 -2.00 1.30 5.49
CA ILE A 54 -2.01 -0.09 5.00
C ILE A 54 -0.61 -0.64 4.72
N PHE A 55 0.34 0.18 4.28
CA PHE A 55 1.70 -0.27 4.04
C PHE A 55 2.50 -0.38 5.33
N TRP A 56 2.22 0.45 6.34
CA TRP A 56 2.82 0.30 7.66
C TRP A 56 2.41 -1.02 8.32
N ASP A 57 1.12 -1.37 8.22
CA ASP A 57 0.59 -2.62 8.74
C ASP A 57 1.22 -3.82 8.02
N ALA A 58 1.28 -3.77 6.69
CA ALA A 58 1.94 -4.82 5.90
C ALA A 58 3.44 -4.94 6.19
N LEU A 59 4.15 -3.83 6.43
CA LEU A 59 5.54 -3.87 6.86
C LEU A 59 5.70 -4.54 8.22
N GLY A 60 4.78 -4.28 9.16
CA GLY A 60 4.72 -4.95 10.45
C GLY A 60 4.56 -6.47 10.29
N GLU A 61 3.58 -6.90 9.50
CA GLU A 61 3.32 -8.32 9.24
C GLU A 61 4.54 -9.01 8.61
N ILE A 62 5.19 -8.38 7.62
CA ILE A 62 6.39 -8.93 6.98
C ILE A 62 7.56 -8.99 7.98
N ALA A 63 7.72 -7.98 8.82
CA ALA A 63 8.78 -7.91 9.83
C ALA A 63 8.60 -9.01 10.89
N GLU A 64 7.37 -9.22 11.38
CA GLU A 64 7.01 -10.30 12.31
C GLU A 64 7.29 -11.68 11.71
N ARG A 65 6.80 -11.93 10.48
CA ARG A 65 7.04 -13.21 9.78
C ARG A 65 8.52 -13.52 9.58
N ARG A 66 9.34 -12.48 9.42
CA ARG A 66 10.80 -12.58 9.24
C ARG A 66 11.58 -12.46 10.56
N ALA A 67 10.91 -12.29 11.69
CA ALA A 67 11.52 -12.09 13.02
C ALA A 67 12.57 -10.96 13.05
N ILE A 68 12.33 -9.87 12.33
CA ILE A 68 13.18 -8.68 12.29
C ILE A 68 12.39 -7.43 12.66
N SER A 69 13.08 -6.34 13.01
CA SER A 69 12.40 -5.06 13.24
C SER A 69 12.01 -4.37 11.93
N VAL A 70 10.94 -3.56 11.96
CA VAL A 70 10.53 -2.72 10.82
C VAL A 70 11.67 -1.78 10.40
N ALA A 71 12.46 -1.26 11.34
CA ALA A 71 13.62 -0.43 11.05
C ALA A 71 14.72 -1.19 10.28
N THR A 72 14.97 -2.45 10.65
CA THR A 72 15.90 -3.34 9.93
C THR A 72 15.40 -3.63 8.52
N LEU A 73 14.11 -3.91 8.36
CA LEU A 73 13.49 -4.14 7.05
C LEU A 73 13.59 -2.89 6.17
N LEU A 74 13.25 -1.72 6.70
CA LEU A 74 13.40 -0.45 5.99
C LEU A 74 14.86 -0.15 5.63
N THR A 75 15.81 -0.49 6.49
CA THR A 75 17.25 -0.34 6.18
C THR A 75 17.68 -1.26 5.05
N ALA A 76 17.18 -2.49 5.00
CA ALA A 76 17.46 -3.41 3.89
C ALA A 76 16.86 -2.92 2.56
N ILE A 77 15.67 -2.32 2.60
CA ILE A 77 15.05 -1.68 1.42
C ILE A 77 15.84 -0.44 1.01
N ASP A 78 16.24 0.41 1.97
CA ASP A 78 17.02 1.62 1.75
C ASP A 78 18.39 1.32 1.12
N ALA A 79 19.05 0.22 1.51
CA ALA A 79 20.33 -0.19 0.94
C ALA A 79 20.23 -0.63 -0.53
N ARG A 80 19.05 -1.06 -0.99
CA ARG A 80 18.84 -1.64 -2.33
C ARG A 80 18.01 -0.74 -3.25
N ARG A 81 17.47 0.37 -2.74
CA ARG A 81 16.57 1.24 -3.51
C ARG A 81 17.34 2.07 -4.55
N THR A 82 16.65 2.36 -5.63
CA THR A 82 16.99 3.46 -6.55
C THR A 82 15.86 4.48 -6.49
N GLY A 83 16.15 5.72 -6.05
CA GLY A 83 15.13 6.77 -5.90
C GLY A 83 14.48 6.84 -4.50
N ASN A 84 13.22 7.29 -4.41
CA ASN A 84 12.56 7.62 -3.14
C ASN A 84 12.22 6.38 -2.29
N LEU A 85 12.54 6.41 -0.99
CA LEU A 85 12.26 5.32 -0.05
C LEU A 85 10.78 4.93 0.01
N SER A 86 9.87 5.91 -0.02
CA SER A 86 8.42 5.64 0.01
C SER A 86 7.96 4.85 -1.22
N SER A 87 8.54 5.09 -2.39
CA SER A 87 8.22 4.33 -3.62
C SER A 87 8.76 2.91 -3.52
N ALA A 88 10.02 2.76 -3.08
CA ALA A 88 10.66 1.46 -2.91
C ALA A 88 9.90 0.56 -1.93
N VAL A 89 9.41 1.13 -0.83
CA VAL A 89 8.61 0.40 0.17
C VAL A 89 7.29 -0.10 -0.42
N ARG A 90 6.55 0.74 -1.16
CA ARG A 90 5.28 0.32 -1.78
C ARG A 90 5.48 -0.85 -2.74
N VAL A 91 6.50 -0.77 -3.59
CA VAL A 91 6.86 -1.84 -4.54
C VAL A 91 7.26 -3.12 -3.80
N PHE A 92 8.07 -3.00 -2.74
CA PHE A 92 8.50 -4.13 -1.94
C PHE A 92 7.31 -4.87 -1.30
N VAL A 93 6.39 -4.12 -0.66
CA VAL A 93 5.19 -4.71 -0.06
C VAL A 93 4.35 -5.40 -1.14
N LEU A 94 4.12 -4.74 -2.28
CA LEU A 94 3.34 -5.29 -3.39
C LEU A 94 3.94 -6.60 -3.91
N GLN A 95 5.26 -6.65 -4.13
CA GLN A 95 5.95 -7.88 -4.56
C GLN A 95 5.79 -9.01 -3.53
N THR A 96 5.86 -8.65 -2.25
CA THR A 96 5.70 -9.58 -1.14
C THR A 96 4.26 -10.13 -1.08
N SER A 97 3.25 -9.30 -1.37
CA SER A 97 1.84 -9.74 -1.49
C SER A 97 1.63 -10.67 -2.67
N LEU A 98 2.21 -10.34 -3.83
CA LEU A 98 2.09 -11.14 -5.03
C LEU A 98 2.76 -12.51 -4.88
N CYS A 99 3.83 -12.59 -4.07
CA CYS A 99 4.47 -13.87 -3.71
C CYS A 99 3.64 -14.68 -2.68
N GLY A 100 2.61 -14.09 -2.07
CA GLY A 100 1.73 -14.75 -1.10
C GLY A 100 2.25 -14.75 0.35
N GLU A 101 3.27 -13.96 0.68
CA GLU A 101 3.84 -13.94 2.04
C GLU A 101 2.94 -13.21 3.05
N ILE A 102 2.08 -12.31 2.59
CA ILE A 102 1.11 -11.59 3.45
C ILE A 102 -0.29 -12.13 3.22
N SER A 103 -0.91 -12.60 4.30
CA SER A 103 -2.28 -13.10 4.29
C SER A 103 -3.14 -11.93 4.70
N GLY A 104 -3.86 -11.30 3.76
CA GLY A 104 -4.58 -10.02 3.93
C GLY A 104 -5.60 -10.00 5.07
N GLY A 105 -5.12 -9.98 6.31
CA GLY A 105 -5.87 -9.96 7.55
C GLY A 105 -5.67 -8.61 8.20
N THR A 106 -6.58 -7.68 7.94
CA THR A 106 -6.67 -6.43 8.67
C THR A 106 -6.96 -6.74 10.13
N ARG A 107 -5.99 -6.49 11.02
CA ARG A 107 -6.28 -6.28 12.43
C ARG A 107 -5.58 -5.01 12.90
N PRO A 108 -6.29 -3.86 12.89
CA PRO A 108 -5.76 -2.63 13.42
C PRO A 108 -6.27 -2.49 14.86
N GLU A 109 -5.48 -2.88 15.85
CA GLU A 109 -5.56 -2.32 17.20
C GLU A 109 -4.20 -2.48 17.88
N GLY A 110 -3.48 -1.37 18.00
CA GLY A 110 -2.14 -1.29 18.58
C GLY A 110 -1.54 0.07 18.28
N ASP A 111 -2.00 1.06 19.06
CA ASP A 111 -1.42 2.37 19.32
C ASP A 111 -0.38 2.91 18.32
N ALA A 112 -0.79 3.91 17.56
CA ALA A 112 0.10 4.77 16.77
C ALA A 112 0.92 5.75 17.63
N ASP A 113 1.08 5.48 18.93
CA ASP A 113 1.71 6.37 19.91
C ASP A 113 2.72 5.62 20.78
N ASP A 114 3.85 5.23 20.19
CA ASP A 114 5.07 4.87 20.94
C ASP A 114 6.28 5.10 20.01
N GLN A 115 7.30 5.91 20.27
CA GLN A 115 7.56 6.88 21.31
C GLN A 115 8.73 7.72 20.78
N CYS A 116 8.51 9.00 20.45
CA CYS A 116 9.62 9.96 20.27
C CYS A 116 10.07 10.50 21.64
N ARG A 117 10.33 9.59 22.59
CA ARG A 117 10.68 9.92 23.98
C ARG A 117 11.80 9.04 24.50
N ASP A 118 12.96 9.14 23.85
CA ASP A 118 14.25 8.96 24.50
C ASP A 118 15.18 9.96 23.80
N GLN A 119 15.22 11.22 24.25
CA GLN A 119 16.06 11.64 25.37
C GLN A 119 17.50 11.16 25.18
N PHE A 120 18.26 11.88 24.36
CA PHE A 120 19.69 12.01 24.61
C PHE A 120 20.10 13.46 24.32
N GLN A 121 20.21 14.23 25.40
CA GLN A 121 20.70 15.60 25.39
C GLN A 121 22.19 15.59 24.99
N PRO A 122 22.67 16.48 24.11
CA PRO A 122 24.09 16.77 24.02
C PRO A 122 24.45 17.74 25.14
N GLY A 123 25.25 17.31 26.10
CA GLY A 123 25.61 18.14 27.25
C GLY A 123 26.99 17.79 27.82
N SER A 124 27.98 18.55 27.35
CA SER A 124 29.31 18.85 27.91
C SER A 124 30.37 17.75 27.93
#